data_AF-A0A1S3DS80-F1
#
_entry.id   AF-A0A1S3DS80-F1
#
_cell.length_a   1.000
_cell.length_b   1.000
_cell.length_c   1.000
_cell.angle_alpha   90.00
_cell.angle_beta   90.00
_cell.angle_gamma   90.00
#
_symmetry.space_group_name_H-M   'P 1'
#
loop_
_entity.id
_entity.type
_entity.pdbx_description
1 polymer ?
#
loop_
_entity_poly.entity_id
_entity_poly.type
_entity_poly.pdbx_seq_one_letter_code
_entity_poly.pdbx_strand_id
1 'polypeptide(L)' 'MPIVKIEKCKTKISSSKLTSDSMSMSEYELPLDVHWEFPRQSLNLGQTLGEGAFGKVICAEANGILKQGIITTVAVKMLK' A
#
# COMPACT_ATOMS: atom_id res chain seq x y z
N MET A 1 -9.13 -17.64 -8.12
CA MET A 1 -8.40 -16.39 -8.42
C MET A 1 -8.54 -15.45 -7.23
N PRO A 2 -7.48 -14.77 -6.78
CA PRO A 2 -7.60 -13.80 -5.68
C PRO A 2 -8.49 -12.63 -6.11
N ILE A 3 -9.44 -12.25 -5.27
CA ILE A 3 -10.36 -11.14 -5.55
C ILE A 3 -9.63 -9.83 -5.21
N VAL A 4 -9.30 -9.05 -6.23
CA VAL A 4 -8.75 -7.70 -6.05
C VAL A 4 -9.93 -6.75 -5.82
N LYS A 5 -10.09 -6.23 -4.60
CA LYS A 5 -11.04 -5.16 -4.29
C LYS A 5 -10.31 -3.82 -4.35
N ILE A 6 -10.63 -2.99 -5.33
CA ILE A 6 -10.14 -1.61 -5.41
C ILE A 6 -11.26 -0.72 -4.88
N GLU A 7 -11.10 -0.23 -3.65
CA GLU A 7 -12.03 0.75 -3.08
C GLU A 7 -11.60 2.15 -3.50
N LYS A 8 -12.52 2.89 -4.14
CA LYS A 8 -12.27 4.26 -4.57
C LYS A 8 -12.63 5.23 -3.45
N CYS A 9 -11.66 5.54 -2.60
CA CYS A 9 -11.81 6.58 -1.58
C CYS A 9 -11.76 7.97 -2.27
N LYS A 10 -12.89 8.69 -2.33
CA LYS A 10 -12.89 10.12 -2.65
C LYS A 10 -12.68 10.90 -1.36
N THR A 11 -11.56 11.62 -1.25
CA THR A 11 -11.24 12.49 -0.12
C THR A 11 -12.32 13.57 0.02
N LYS A 12 -13.20 13.45 1.02
CA LYS A 12 -14.11 14.54 1.40
C LYS A 12 -13.36 15.42 2.40
N ILE A 13 -12.77 16.51 1.91
CA ILE A 13 -12.20 17.54 2.77
C ILE A 13 -13.38 18.20 3.51
N SER A 14 -13.37 18.10 4.85
CA SER A 14 -14.31 18.80 5.71
C SER A 14 -14.19 20.30 5.49
N SER A 15 -15.31 20.90 5.11
CA SER A 15 -15.48 22.31 4.79
C SER A 15 -15.17 23.23 5.98
N SER A 16 -13.96 23.79 6.01
CA SER A 16 -13.71 25.11 6.62
C SER A 16 -12.38 25.72 6.18
N LYS A 17 -12.27 26.06 4.89
CA LYS A 17 -11.63 27.30 4.41
C LYS A 17 -11.80 27.39 2.89
N LEU A 18 -12.51 28.44 2.49
CA LEU A 18 -12.61 28.92 1.13
C LEU A 18 -11.21 29.21 0.59
N THR A 19 -10.88 28.66 -0.58
CA THR A 19 -10.26 29.40 -1.69
C THR A 19 -10.40 28.52 -2.93
N SER A 20 -10.96 29.13 -3.97
CA SER A 20 -11.08 28.56 -5.30
C SER A 20 -9.69 28.37 -5.87
N ASP A 21 -9.11 27.18 -5.70
CA ASP A 21 -8.13 26.67 -6.64
C ASP A 21 -8.29 25.16 -6.70
N SER A 22 -8.77 24.71 -7.85
CA SER A 22 -8.60 23.34 -8.35
C SER A 22 -7.10 23.12 -8.62
N MET A 23 -6.29 23.24 -7.57
CA MET A 23 -4.87 23.01 -7.62
C MET A 23 -4.68 21.50 -7.65
N SER A 24 -4.04 21.02 -8.70
CA SER A 24 -3.50 19.67 -8.82
C SER A 24 -2.67 19.37 -7.57
N MET A 25 -3.29 18.77 -6.55
CA MET A 25 -2.57 18.23 -5.40
C MET A 25 -1.54 17.26 -5.94
N SER A 26 -0.26 17.55 -5.69
CA SER A 26 0.79 16.64 -6.10
C SER A 26 0.63 15.33 -5.31
N GLU A 27 0.90 14.17 -5.92
CA GLU A 27 0.72 12.86 -5.26
C GLU A 27 1.46 12.75 -3.91
N TYR A 28 2.50 13.57 -3.73
CA TYR A 28 3.32 13.69 -2.52
C TYR A 28 2.65 14.45 -1.36
N GLU A 29 1.53 15.14 -1.60
CA GLU A 29 0.76 15.87 -0.58
C GLU A 29 -0.41 15.05 -0.03
N LEU A 30 -0.57 13.79 -0.47
CA LEU A 30 -1.59 12.92 0.06
C LEU A 30 -1.25 12.48 1.50
N PRO A 31 -2.22 12.55 2.43
CA PRO A 31 -1.99 12.13 3.81
C PRO A 31 -1.72 10.62 3.88
N LEU A 32 -0.76 10.23 4.72
CA LEU A 32 -0.44 8.83 5.01
C LEU A 32 -1.63 8.16 5.70
N ASP A 33 -2.09 7.03 5.17
CA ASP A 33 -3.09 6.19 5.83
C ASP A 33 -2.40 5.13 6.68
N VAL A 34 -2.33 5.39 7.99
CA VAL A 34 -1.72 4.50 8.99
C VAL A 34 -2.40 3.14 9.08
N HIS A 35 -3.64 2.99 8.58
CA HIS A 35 -4.34 1.70 8.58
C HIS A 35 -3.80 0.71 7.54
N TRP A 36 -3.07 1.21 6.53
CA TRP A 36 -2.39 0.37 5.54
C TRP A 36 -0.93 0.06 5.90
N GLU A 37 -0.42 0.60 7.00
CA GLU A 37 0.94 0.34 7.45
C GLU A 37 1.07 -1.06 8.06
N PHE A 38 2.11 -1.78 7.67
CA PHE A 38 2.40 -3.13 8.17
C PHE A 38 3.85 -3.19 8.70
N PRO A 39 4.08 -3.74 9.91
CA PRO A 39 5.42 -3.81 10.50
C PRO A 39 6.37 -4.61 9.60
N ARG A 40 7.46 -3.98 9.15
CA ARG A 40 8.44 -4.62 8.26
C ARG A 40 9.09 -5.86 8.87
N GLN A 41 9.25 -5.89 10.20
CA GLN A 41 9.82 -7.01 10.93
C GLN A 41 8.93 -8.27 10.87
N SER A 42 7.63 -8.09 10.59
CA SER A 42 6.67 -9.18 10.45
C SER A 42 6.61 -9.74 9.02
N LEU A 43 7.50 -9.28 8.13
CA LEU A 43 7.56 -9.66 6.71
C LEU A 43 8.85 -10.44 6.41
N ASN A 44 8.73 -11.71 6.07
CA ASN A 44 9.85 -12.56 5.63
C ASN A 44 9.92 -12.56 4.11
N LEU A 45 10.92 -11.91 3.53
CA LEU A 45 11.12 -11.83 2.08
C LEU A 45 11.71 -13.13 1.54
N GLY A 46 11.12 -13.67 0.48
CA GLY A 46 11.57 -14.87 -0.21
C GLY A 46 12.08 -14.57 -1.62
N GLN A 47 11.70 -15.41 -2.58
CA GLN A 47 12.18 -15.35 -3.97
C GLN A 47 11.54 -14.20 -4.77
N THR A 48 12.29 -13.66 -5.73
CA THR A 48 11.77 -12.70 -6.71
C THR A 48 10.77 -13.39 -7.65
N LEU A 49 9.57 -12.80 -7.78
CA LEU A 49 8.54 -13.22 -8.73
C LEU A 49 8.69 -12.55 -10.10
N GLY A 50 9.24 -11.34 -10.13
CA GLY A 50 9.51 -10.62 -11.39
C GLY A 50 10.21 -9.29 -11.16
N GLU A 51 10.87 -8.78 -12.19
CA GLU A 51 11.58 -7.51 -12.17
C GLU A 51 11.24 -6.66 -13.40
N GLY A 52 11.26 -5.35 -13.23
CA GLY A 52 11.13 -4.38 -14.31
C GLY A 52 12.25 -3.33 -14.27
N ALA A 53 12.07 -2.26 -15.03
CA ALA A 53 13.04 -1.16 -15.12
C ALA A 53 13.25 -0.44 -13.78
N PHE A 54 12.20 -0.32 -12.97
CA PHE A 54 12.20 0.54 -11.77
C PHE A 54 12.10 -0.24 -10.45
N GLY A 55 11.92 -1.56 -10.50
CA GLY A 55 11.68 -2.32 -9.27
C GLY A 55 11.50 -3.81 -9.49
N LYS A 56 11.12 -4.48 -8.41
CA LYS A 56 10.90 -5.93 -8.35
C LYS A 56 9.71 -6.28 -7.48
N VAL A 57 9.16 -7.45 -7.74
CA VAL A 57 8.11 -8.09 -6.95
C VAL A 57 8.70 -9.33 -6.31
N ILE A 58 8.58 -9.43 -4.98
CA ILE A 58 9.13 -10.52 -4.18
C ILE A 58 7.96 -11.30 -3.55
N CYS A 59 8.03 -12.62 -3.57
CA CYS A 59 7.17 -13.47 -2.77
C CYS A 59 7.60 -13.37 -1.31
N ALA A 60 6.70 -13.08 -0.39
CA ALA A 60 7.01 -12.97 1.03
C ALA A 60 5.95 -13.66 1.88
N GLU A 61 6.30 -13.93 3.13
CA GLU A 61 5.38 -14.38 4.16
C GLU A 61 5.14 -13.23 5.14
N ALA A 62 3.88 -12.86 5.31
CA ALA A 62 3.46 -11.81 6.22
C ALA A 62 2.76 -12.42 7.44
N ASN A 63 3.32 -12.21 8.62
CA ASN A 63 2.78 -12.70 9.88
C ASN A 63 1.74 -11.72 10.43
N GLY A 64 0.49 -12.16 10.56
CA GLY A 64 -0.56 -11.36 11.19
C GLY A 64 -1.30 -10.39 10.26
N ILE A 65 -1.06 -10.41 8.94
CA ILE A 65 -1.65 -9.43 8.01
C ILE A 65 -3.18 -9.54 7.87
N LEU A 66 -3.75 -10.75 7.99
CA LEU A 66 -5.20 -10.97 7.98
C LEU A 66 -5.75 -11.17 9.39
N LYS A 67 -5.02 -11.91 10.22
CA LYS A 67 -5.36 -12.22 11.61
C LYS A 67 -4.09 -12.57 12.38
N GLN A 68 -4.01 -12.13 13.63
CA GLN A 68 -2.88 -12.40 14.51
C GLN A 68 -2.54 -13.90 14.56
N GLY A 69 -1.25 -14.22 14.38
CA GLY A 69 -0.73 -15.59 14.41
C GLY A 69 -0.92 -16.39 13.10
N ILE A 70 -1.55 -15.82 12.07
CA ILE A 70 -1.64 -16.45 10.74
C ILE A 70 -0.53 -15.92 9.84
N ILE A 71 0.20 -16.84 9.20
CA ILE A 71 1.18 -16.54 8.16
C ILE A 71 0.47 -16.58 6.81
N THR A 72 0.60 -15.50 6.04
CA THR A 72 -0.01 -15.39 4.72
C THR A 72 1.05 -15.12 3.67
N THR A 73 1.04 -15.88 2.58
CA THR A 73 1.88 -15.61 1.40
C THR A 73 1.37 -14.37 0.67
N VAL A 74 2.25 -13.42 0.42
CA VAL A 74 1.96 -12.12 -0.21
C VAL A 74 2.99 -11.78 -1.29
N ALA A 75 2.63 -10.83 -2.16
CA ALA A 75 3.55 -10.22 -3.11
C ALA A 75 3.95 -8.83 -2.61
N VAL A 76 5.25 -8.55 -2.56
CA VAL A 76 5.82 -7.29 -2.07
C VAL A 76 6.46 -6.57 -3.25
N LYS A 77 5.96 -5.38 -3.60
CA LYS A 77 6.55 -4.54 -4.63
C LYS A 77 7.57 -3.60 -3.99
N MET A 78 8.79 -3.62 -4.51
CA MET A 78 9.89 -2.78 -4.05
C MET A 78 10.54 -2.09 -5.23
N LEU A 79 11.09 -0.90 -5.01
CA LEU A 79 12.01 -0.27 -5.97
C LEU A 79 13.32 -1.05 -6.01
N LYS A 80 14.08 -0.88 -7.10
CA LYS A 80 15.44 -1.40 -7.22
C LYS A 80 16.41 -0.57 -6.38
#